data_AF-A0A645BUL5-F1
#
_entry.id   AF-A0A645BUL5-F1
#
_cell.length_a   1.000
_cell.length_b   1.000
_cell.length_c   1.000
_cell.angle_alpha   90.00
_cell.angle_beta   90.00
_cell.angle_gamma   90.00
#
_symmetry.space_group_name_H-M   'P 1'
#
loop_
_entity.id
_entity.type
_entity.pdbx_description
1 polymer ?
#
loop_
_entity_poly.entity_id
_entity_poly.type
_entity_poly.pdbx_seq_one_letter_code
_entity_poly.pdbx_strand_id
1 'polypeptide(L)'
;MSLTKPFTGGYHESSQIKCLVVTVIISIIIITLALNNNLNIISIILLNLINIFSIYHQAPIINDNMPLTRNDLIIRNKILALLSSSILFLISLILYNKGIYSSIITWTLFINSCLMFNKKHKV
;
A
#
# COMPACT_ATOMS: atom_id res chain seq x y z
N MET A 1 0.65 -6.37 -0.88
CA MET A 1 -0.81 -6.14 -0.77
C MET A 1 -1.37 -6.70 0.54
N SER A 2 -1.21 -7.99 0.86
CA SER A 2 -1.85 -8.62 2.02
C SER A 2 -1.41 -8.12 3.41
N LEU A 3 -0.21 -7.54 3.53
CA LEU A 3 0.35 -7.10 4.82
C LEU A 3 -0.02 -5.67 5.23
N THR A 4 -0.38 -4.81 4.27
CA THR A 4 -0.64 -3.39 4.49
C THR A 4 -2.08 -3.00 4.16
N LYS A 5 -2.63 -3.53 3.04
CA LYS A 5 -3.99 -3.23 2.55
C LYS A 5 -5.09 -3.43 3.59
N PRO A 6 -5.09 -4.50 4.42
CA PRO A 6 -6.14 -4.68 5.44
C PRO A 6 -6.21 -3.55 6.47
N PHE A 7 -5.09 -2.86 6.71
CA PHE A 7 -4.99 -1.79 7.70
C PHE A 7 -5.13 -0.40 7.08
N THR A 8 -4.59 -0.19 5.87
CA THR A 8 -4.75 1.08 5.15
C THR A 8 -6.18 1.27 4.62
N GLY A 9 -6.88 0.16 4.36
CA GLY A 9 -8.06 0.16 3.51
C GLY A 9 -7.69 0.55 2.08
N GLY A 10 -8.58 1.30 1.43
CA GLY A 10 -8.38 1.85 0.08
C GLY A 10 -9.38 1.30 -0.91
N TYR A 11 -8.88 0.90 -2.07
CA TYR A 11 -9.73 0.35 -3.12
C TYR A 11 -10.42 -0.96 -2.67
N HIS A 12 -11.75 -0.87 -2.54
CA HIS A 12 -12.66 -1.99 -2.32
C HIS A 12 -13.82 -1.94 -3.32
N GLU A 13 -14.05 -3.07 -3.97
CA GLU A 13 -15.19 -3.32 -4.85
C GLU A 13 -16.40 -3.83 -4.08
N SER A 14 -17.56 -3.74 -4.73
CA SER A 14 -18.82 -4.24 -4.16
C SER A 14 -18.89 -5.77 -4.02
N SER A 15 -17.95 -6.52 -4.62
CA SER A 15 -17.87 -7.98 -4.48
C SER A 15 -16.43 -8.48 -4.40
N GLN A 16 -16.24 -9.61 -3.72
CA GLN A 16 -14.92 -10.23 -3.52
C GLN A 16 -14.25 -10.62 -4.84
N ILE A 17 -15.01 -11.17 -5.80
CA ILE A 17 -14.48 -11.59 -7.10
C ILE A 17 -13.94 -10.39 -7.88
N LYS A 18 -14.67 -9.27 -7.93
CA LYS A 18 -14.20 -8.04 -8.58
C LYS A 18 -12.93 -7.52 -7.91
N CYS A 19 -12.90 -7.50 -6.58
CA CYS A 19 -11.72 -7.07 -5.82
C CYS A 19 -10.50 -7.98 -6.10
N LEU A 20 -10.72 -9.30 -6.22
CA LEU A 20 -9.67 -10.26 -6.56
C LEU A 20 -9.12 -10.00 -7.96
N VAL A 21 -9.98 -9.87 -8.98
CA VAL A 21 -9.59 -9.60 -10.37
C VAL A 21 -8.71 -8.35 -10.45
N VAL A 22 -9.14 -7.25 -9.81
CA VAL A 22 -8.36 -6.01 -9.83
C VAL A 22 -7.06 -6.14 -9.04
N THR A 23 -7.05 -6.89 -7.93
CA THR A 23 -5.81 -7.17 -7.19
C THR A 23 -4.81 -7.95 -8.05
N VAL A 24 -5.26 -8.94 -8.81
CA VAL A 24 -4.41 -9.72 -9.74
C VAL A 24 -3.83 -8.80 -10.83
N ILE A 25 -4.66 -7.97 -11.45
CA ILE A 25 -4.22 -7.00 -12.48
C ILE A 25 -3.15 -6.06 -11.91
N ILE A 26 -3.39 -5.48 -10.73
CA ILE A 26 -2.42 -4.60 -10.06
C ILE A 26 -1.13 -5.34 -9.74
N SER A 27 -1.20 -6.59 -9.27
CA SER A 27 -0.02 -7.41 -9.02
C SER A 27 0.81 -7.64 -10.28
N ILE A 28 0.18 -7.92 -11.42
CA ILE A 28 0.87 -8.05 -12.71
C ILE A 28 1.57 -6.73 -13.07
N ILE A 29 0.89 -5.59 -12.95
CA ILE A 29 1.46 -4.26 -13.22
C ILE A 29 2.70 -4.02 -12.34
N ILE A 30 2.63 -4.32 -11.04
CA ILE A 30 3.76 -4.17 -10.11
C ILE A 30 4.95 -5.04 -10.53
N ILE A 31 4.69 -6.29 -10.91
CA ILE A 31 5.75 -7.22 -11.35
C ILE A 31 6.39 -6.70 -12.64
N THR A 32 5.59 -6.26 -13.62
CA THR A 32 6.10 -5.66 -14.87
C THR A 32 6.93 -4.40 -14.58
N LEU A 33 6.46 -3.51 -13.70
CA LEU A 33 7.21 -2.32 -13.29
C LEU A 33 8.55 -2.69 -12.66
N ALA A 34 8.58 -3.67 -11.77
CA ALA A 34 9.81 -4.10 -11.09
C ALA A 34 10.81 -4.80 -12.01
N LEU A 35 10.33 -5.55 -13.02
CA LEU A 35 11.20 -6.18 -14.02
C LEU A 35 11.83 -5.17 -14.98
N ASN A 36 11.13 -4.09 -15.30
CA ASN A 36 11.58 -3.10 -16.29
C ASN A 36 12.22 -1.86 -15.66
N ASN A 37 12.04 -1.62 -14.36
CA ASN A 37 12.59 -0.47 -13.64
C ASN A 37 13.30 -0.92 -12.38
N ASN A 38 14.63 -0.99 -12.45
CA ASN A 38 15.44 -1.25 -11.26
C ASN A 38 15.64 0.07 -10.50
N LEU A 39 14.98 0.20 -9.35
CA LEU A 39 15.04 1.43 -8.55
C LEU A 39 16.39 1.54 -7.85
N ASN A 40 17.05 2.68 -8.00
CA ASN A 40 18.24 2.98 -7.21
C ASN A 40 17.85 3.26 -5.73
N ILE A 41 18.82 3.25 -4.84
CA ILE A 41 18.57 3.42 -3.40
C ILE A 41 17.88 4.76 -3.06
N ILE A 42 18.21 5.83 -3.80
CA ILE A 42 17.61 7.15 -3.60
C ILE A 42 16.11 7.10 -3.97
N SER A 43 15.76 6.50 -5.10
CA SER A 43 14.37 6.31 -5.54
C SER A 43 13.58 5.48 -4.53
N ILE A 44 14.16 4.41 -3.99
CA ILE A 44 13.51 3.59 -2.94
C ILE A 44 13.20 4.44 -1.71
N ILE A 45 14.15 5.25 -1.24
CA ILE A 45 13.95 6.12 -0.08
C ILE A 45 12.83 7.14 -0.36
N LEU A 46 12.93 7.88 -1.47
CA LEU A 46 11.97 8.94 -1.80
C LEU A 46 10.54 8.42 -1.96
N LEU A 47 10.35 7.33 -2.71
CA LEU A 47 9.03 6.75 -2.90
C LEU A 47 8.44 6.25 -1.58
N ASN A 48 9.24 5.62 -0.72
CA ASN A 48 8.73 5.14 0.56
C ASN A 48 8.44 6.26 1.56
N LEU A 49 9.16 7.38 1.54
CA LEU A 49 8.81 8.55 2.33
C LEU A 49 7.44 9.12 1.91
N ILE A 50 7.20 9.22 0.60
CA ILE A 50 5.88 9.61 0.05
C ILE A 50 4.81 8.63 0.54
N ASN A 51 5.08 7.33 0.49
CA ASN A 51 4.13 6.31 0.94
C ASN A 51 3.77 6.44 2.42
N ILE A 52 4.76 6.63 3.29
CA ILE A 52 4.54 6.80 4.73
C ILE A 52 3.73 8.07 4.99
N PHE A 53 4.07 9.17 4.32
CA PHE A 53 3.32 10.42 4.40
C PHE A 53 1.85 10.22 4.03
N SER A 54 1.59 9.59 2.88
CA SER A 54 0.22 9.30 2.44
C SER A 54 -0.54 8.40 3.42
N ILE A 55 0.09 7.34 3.93
CA ILE A 55 -0.53 6.44 4.92
C ILE A 55 -0.86 7.21 6.20
N TYR A 56 0.04 8.05 6.70
CA TYR A 56 -0.17 8.84 7.91
C TYR A 56 -1.41 9.75 7.81
N HIS A 57 -1.65 10.34 6.64
CA HIS A 57 -2.75 11.26 6.44
C HIS A 57 -4.07 10.58 6.05
N GLN A 58 -4.00 9.48 5.31
CA GLN A 58 -5.17 8.92 4.63
C GLN A 58 -5.67 7.60 5.25
N ALA A 59 -4.86 6.88 6.04
CA ALA A 59 -5.25 5.60 6.63
C ALA A 59 -5.95 5.75 8.00
N PRO A 60 -6.93 4.86 8.31
CA PRO A 60 -7.57 3.93 7.40
C PRO A 60 -8.62 4.62 6.52
N ILE A 61 -8.82 4.14 5.30
CA ILE A 61 -9.91 4.64 4.44
C ILE A 61 -11.20 3.96 4.80
N ILE A 62 -12.21 4.78 5.06
CA ILE A 62 -13.54 4.35 5.45
C ILE A 62 -14.50 4.71 4.32
N ASN A 63 -15.22 3.71 3.81
CA ASN A 63 -16.22 3.87 2.76
C ASN A 63 -17.33 2.82 2.89
N ASP A 64 -18.35 2.88 2.05
CA ASP A 64 -19.50 1.96 2.12
C ASP A 64 -19.13 0.49 1.94
N ASN A 65 -18.04 0.22 1.20
CA ASN A 65 -17.55 -1.14 0.98
C ASN A 65 -16.59 -1.61 2.08
N MET A 66 -16.15 -0.72 2.97
CA MET A 66 -15.31 -1.00 4.14
C MET A 66 -15.68 -0.05 5.29
N PRO A 67 -16.88 -0.21 5.88
CA PRO A 67 -17.32 0.65 6.97
C PRO A 67 -16.55 0.30 8.25
N LEU A 68 -16.05 1.33 8.94
CA LEU A 68 -15.37 1.20 10.22
C LEU A 68 -15.89 2.29 11.14
N THR A 69 -16.68 1.92 12.14
CA THR A 69 -17.39 2.88 13.02
C THR A 69 -16.77 2.99 14.41
N ARG A 70 -15.94 2.02 14.79
CA ARG A 70 -15.30 1.94 16.11
C ARG A 70 -13.97 2.70 16.12
N ASN A 71 -13.89 3.76 16.92
CA ASN A 71 -12.71 4.62 17.04
C ASN A 71 -11.45 3.84 17.47
N ASP A 72 -11.59 2.86 18.37
CA ASP A 72 -10.47 2.02 18.80
C ASP A 72 -9.87 1.20 17.65
N LEU A 73 -10.72 0.70 16.74
CA LEU A 73 -10.29 -0.02 15.54
C LEU A 73 -9.65 0.92 14.52
N ILE A 74 -10.17 2.14 14.35
CA ILE A 74 -9.62 3.15 13.45
C ILE A 74 -8.18 3.50 13.86
N ILE A 75 -7.98 3.82 15.13
CA ILE A 75 -6.65 4.15 15.68
C ILE A 75 -5.70 2.96 15.55
N ARG A 76 -6.15 1.77 15.93
CA ARG A 76 -5.35 0.54 15.80
C ARG A 76 -4.93 0.28 14.36
N ASN A 77 -5.85 0.39 13.40
CA ASN A 77 -5.55 0.15 11.98
C ASN A 77 -4.56 1.19 11.44
N LYS A 78 -4.69 2.46 11.83
CA LYS A 78 -3.70 3.49 11.47
C LYS A 78 -2.29 3.13 11.96
N ILE A 79 -2.16 2.70 13.22
CA ILE A 79 -0.88 2.29 13.79
C ILE A 79 -0.32 1.07 13.05
N LEU A 80 -1.14 0.04 12.82
CA LEU A 80 -0.72 -1.17 12.11
C LEU A 80 -0.33 -0.89 10.65
N ALA A 81 -1.03 0.01 9.96
CA ALA A 81 -0.69 0.45 8.62
C ALA A 81 0.69 1.11 8.58
N LEU A 82 0.96 2.04 9.49
CA LEU A 82 2.26 2.74 9.59
C LEU A 82 3.40 1.81 9.97
N LEU A 83 3.20 0.91 10.95
CA LEU A 83 4.22 -0.05 11.37
C LEU A 83 4.55 -1.03 10.24
N SER A 84 3.54 -1.65 9.63
CA SER A 84 3.74 -2.62 8.55
C SER A 84 4.40 -1.99 7.33
N SER A 85 4.02 -0.77 6.93
CA SER A 85 4.68 -0.07 5.82
C SER A 85 6.12 0.30 6.16
N SER A 86 6.40 0.74 7.39
CA SER A 86 7.75 1.09 7.81
C SER A 86 8.68 -0.13 7.86
N ILE A 87 8.18 -1.27 8.35
CA ILE A 87 8.93 -2.54 8.34
C ILE A 87 9.24 -2.97 6.91
N LEU A 88 8.25 -2.91 6.00
CA LEU A 88 8.47 -3.25 4.59
C LEU A 88 9.44 -2.29 3.89
N PHE A 89 9.41 -1.00 4.22
CA PHE A 89 10.41 -0.05 3.74
C PHE A 89 11.81 -0.45 4.21
N LEU A 90 12.02 -0.76 5.48
CA LEU A 90 13.32 -1.24 5.98
C LEU A 90 13.78 -2.53 5.28
N ILE A 91 12.86 -3.48 5.07
CA ILE A 91 13.16 -4.72 4.31
C ILE A 91 13.58 -4.37 2.87
N SER A 92 12.93 -3.41 2.22
CA SER A 92 13.30 -2.99 0.86
C SER A 92 14.71 -2.41 0.79
N LEU A 93 15.16 -1.69 1.82
CA LEU A 93 16.53 -1.17 1.92
C LEU A 93 17.55 -2.31 2.12
N ILE A 94 17.24 -3.26 3.02
CA ILE A 94 18.10 -4.44 3.25
C ILE A 94 18.23 -5.28 1.98
N LEU A 95 17.15 -5.42 1.21
CA LEU A 95 17.12 -6.19 -0.03
C LEU A 95 17.58 -5.40 -1.26
N TYR A 96 18.10 -4.17 -1.12
CA TYR A 96 18.52 -3.33 -2.24
C TYR A 96 19.46 -4.05 -3.22
N ASN A 97 20.44 -4.80 -2.70
CA ASN A 97 21.39 -5.56 -3.52
C ASN A 97 20.72 -6.66 -4.38
N LYS A 98 19.49 -7.07 -4.03
CA LYS A 98 18.66 -7.99 -4.81
C LYS A 98 17.58 -7.21 -5.57
N GLY A 99 17.97 -6.17 -6.30
CA GLY A 99 17.15 -5.04 -6.80
C GLY A 99 15.72 -5.31 -7.27
N ILE A 100 15.41 -6.49 -7.82
CA ILE A 100 14.04 -6.85 -8.18
C ILE A 100 13.11 -6.95 -6.94
N TYR A 101 13.56 -7.54 -5.84
CA TYR A 101 12.73 -7.72 -4.65
C TYR A 101 12.48 -6.39 -3.93
N SER A 102 13.49 -5.54 -3.81
CA SER A 102 13.33 -4.20 -3.26
C SER A 102 12.40 -3.33 -4.12
N SER A 103 12.49 -3.47 -5.44
CA SER A 103 11.60 -2.79 -6.39
C SER A 103 10.15 -3.28 -6.29
N ILE A 104 9.91 -4.60 -6.19
CA ILE A 104 8.56 -5.16 -5.98
C ILE A 104 7.93 -4.59 -4.69
N ILE A 105 8.68 -4.57 -3.59
CA ILE A 105 8.17 -4.06 -2.30
C ILE A 105 7.84 -2.57 -2.42
N THR A 106 8.75 -1.78 -2.99
CA THR A 106 8.57 -0.32 -3.14
C THR A 106 7.39 0.02 -4.04
N TRP A 107 7.27 -0.62 -5.20
CA TRP A 107 6.12 -0.44 -6.10
C TRP A 107 4.81 -0.91 -5.45
N THR A 108 4.83 -1.99 -4.68
CA THR A 108 3.66 -2.44 -3.92
C THR A 108 3.19 -1.39 -2.93
N LEU A 109 4.10 -0.81 -2.15
CA LEU A 109 3.77 0.25 -1.18
C LEU A 109 3.27 1.52 -1.90
N PHE A 110 3.91 1.88 -3.02
CA PHE A 110 3.55 3.05 -3.81
C PHE A 110 2.17 2.94 -4.44
N ILE A 111 1.88 1.84 -5.14
CA ILE A 111 0.57 1.63 -5.74
C ILE A 111 -0.52 1.53 -4.66
N ASN A 112 -0.25 0.90 -3.51
CA ASN A 112 -1.22 0.87 -2.41
C ASN A 112 -1.54 2.29 -1.93
N SER A 113 -0.52 3.14 -1.77
CA SER A 113 -0.67 4.55 -1.43
C SER A 113 -1.48 5.32 -2.48
N CYS A 114 -1.25 5.11 -3.78
CA CYS A 114 -2.06 5.75 -4.82
C CYS A 114 -3.53 5.33 -4.74
N LEU A 115 -3.81 4.05 -4.51
CA LEU A 115 -5.17 3.51 -4.41
C LEU A 115 -5.94 4.07 -3.20
N MET A 116 -5.23 4.61 -2.20
CA MET A 116 -5.84 5.28 -1.07
C MET A 116 -6.57 6.58 -1.45
N PHE A 117 -6.25 7.17 -2.59
CA PHE A 117 -6.90 8.40 -3.07
C PHE A 117 -8.03 8.14 -4.10
N ASN A 118 -8.35 6.88 -4.38
CA ASN A 118 -9.28 6.52 -5.47
C ASN A 118 -10.76 6.80 -5.17
N LYS A 119 -11.19 6.83 -3.90
CA LYS A 119 -12.60 7.08 -3.53
C LYS A 119 -12.72 8.20 -2.51
N LYS A 120 -13.77 9.03 -2.68
CA LYS A 120 -14.13 10.10 -1.73
C LYS A 120 -14.58 9.47 -0.41
N HIS A 121 -14.04 9.99 0.70
CA HIS A 121 -14.45 9.63 2.04
C HIS A 121 -15.91 10.07 2.27
N LYS A 122 -16.67 9.26 3.02
CA LYS A 122 -17.82 9.80 3.75
C LYS A 122 -17.25 10.50 4.99
N VAL A 123 -17.35 11.83 5.02
CA VAL A 123 -17.09 12.65 6.21
C VAL A 123 -18.22 12.40 7.21
#